data_AF-A0A1B6LAT1-F1
#
_entry.id   AF-A0A1B6LAT1-F1
#
_cell.length_a   1.000
_cell.length_b   1.000
_cell.length_c   1.000
_cell.angle_alpha   90.00
_cell.angle_beta   90.00
_cell.angle_gamma   90.00
#
_symmetry.space_group_name_H-M   'P 1'
#
loop_
_entity.id
_entity.type
_entity.pdbx_description
1 polymer ?
#
loop_
_entity_poly.entity_id
_entity_poly.type
_entity_poly.pdbx_seq_one_letter_code
_entity_poly.pdbx_strand_id
1 'polypeptide(L)'
;MDSRTKSSFTTQNPFAALSHIDDDLETSITNTDDKARAGEVTLPRMLLCTDSHGKDLAWYSNKHNHPYDAFGFVRPGGRASQVLDHKNIDGEELKNKDILVISCGTNDVSHNEAHLA
;
A
#
# COMPACT_ATOMS: atom_id res chain seq x y z
N MET A 1 17.83 43.51 28.76
CA MET A 1 18.21 42.89 27.48
C MET A 1 18.10 41.39 27.68
N ASP A 2 17.04 40.77 27.18
CA ASP A 2 16.89 39.32 27.17
C ASP A 2 15.95 38.97 26.01
N SER A 3 16.51 38.53 24.88
CA SER A 3 15.76 38.08 23.71
C SER A 3 15.95 36.57 23.53
N ARG A 4 15.02 35.78 24.04
CA ARG A 4 14.91 34.35 23.75
C ARG A 4 14.21 34.15 22.41
N THR A 5 14.96 33.78 21.39
CA THR A 5 14.43 33.33 20.10
C THR A 5 13.80 31.95 20.28
N LYS A 6 12.47 31.85 20.22
CA LYS A 6 11.75 30.57 20.15
C LYS A 6 11.91 30.02 18.73
N SER A 7 12.70 28.95 18.57
CA SER A 7 12.71 28.16 17.33
C SER A 7 11.41 27.38 17.24
N SER A 8 10.51 27.79 16.36
CA SER A 8 9.31 27.04 15.99
C SER A 8 9.70 25.96 14.99
N PHE A 9 9.73 24.70 15.42
CA PHE A 9 9.83 23.57 14.50
C PHE A 9 8.45 23.32 13.92
N THR A 10 8.29 23.62 12.63
CA THR A 10 7.10 23.22 11.88
C THR A 10 7.30 21.78 11.40
N THR A 11 6.73 20.82 12.11
CA THR A 11 6.56 19.46 11.59
C THR A 11 5.47 19.48 10.53
N GLN A 12 5.85 19.75 9.29
CA GLN A 12 4.96 19.52 8.16
C GLN A 12 4.90 18.02 7.91
N ASN A 13 3.74 17.42 8.17
CA ASN A 13 3.46 16.05 7.77
C ASN A 13 3.33 16.04 6.23
N PRO A 14 4.27 15.44 5.48
CA PRO A 14 4.22 15.45 4.02
C PRO A 14 3.01 14.67 3.47
N PHE A 15 2.35 13.86 4.30
CA PHE A 15 1.13 13.12 3.92
C PHE A 15 -0.15 13.96 4.06
N ALA A 16 -0.11 15.14 4.69
CA ALA A 16 -1.27 16.05 4.76
C ALA A 16 -1.67 16.60 3.37
N ALA A 17 -0.77 16.58 2.39
CA ALA A 17 -1.08 16.98 1.01
C ALA A 17 -2.04 15.99 0.30
N LEU A 18 -2.23 14.79 0.85
CA LEU A 18 -3.13 13.78 0.29
C LEU A 18 -4.53 13.79 0.91
N SER A 19 -4.77 14.56 1.98
CA SER A 19 -6.09 14.63 2.64
C SER A 19 -7.12 15.48 1.89
N HIS A 20 -6.76 16.05 0.73
CA HIS A 20 -7.62 16.91 -0.09
C HIS A 20 -8.06 16.25 -1.40
N ILE A 21 -7.84 14.95 -1.56
CA ILE A 21 -8.18 14.22 -2.80
C ILE A 21 -9.64 13.70 -2.75
N ASP A 22 -10.34 13.81 -1.62
CA ASP A 22 -11.63 13.15 -1.41
C ASP A 22 -12.90 14.00 -1.63
N ASP A 23 -12.82 15.22 -2.19
CA ASP A 23 -14.03 16.07 -2.35
C ASP A 23 -14.70 16.00 -3.74
N ASP A 24 -14.08 15.38 -4.76
CA ASP A 24 -14.61 15.38 -6.14
C ASP A 24 -15.20 14.03 -6.61
N LEU A 25 -15.27 13.01 -5.75
CA LEU A 25 -15.83 11.69 -6.09
C LEU A 25 -17.17 11.38 -5.40
N GLU A 26 -17.91 12.40 -4.96
CA GLU A 26 -19.34 12.26 -4.67
C GLU A 26 -20.16 12.79 -5.85
N THR A 27 -20.28 12.01 -6.92
CA THR A 27 -21.37 12.26 -7.88
C THR A 27 -21.98 10.95 -8.34
N SER A 28 -23.21 10.73 -7.87
CA SER A 28 -24.26 9.88 -8.43
C SER A 28 -24.03 8.36 -8.42
N ILE A 29 -24.36 7.72 -7.29
CA ILE A 29 -25.12 6.45 -7.33
C ILE A 29 -26.39 6.64 -6.51
N THR A 30 -27.32 7.43 -7.05
CA THR A 30 -28.73 7.21 -6.82
C THR A 30 -29.23 6.35 -7.96
N ASN A 31 -29.77 5.16 -7.65
CA ASN A 31 -31.13 4.78 -8.03
C ASN A 31 -31.36 3.26 -7.99
N THR A 32 -32.45 2.93 -7.30
CA THR A 32 -33.51 1.95 -7.61
C THR A 32 -33.14 0.60 -8.21
N ASP A 33 -33.62 -0.43 -7.51
CA ASP A 33 -34.21 -1.66 -8.04
C ASP A 33 -34.21 -1.78 -9.57
N ASP A 34 -33.19 -2.44 -10.12
CA ASP A 34 -33.34 -3.09 -11.41
C ASP A 34 -32.47 -4.35 -11.49
N LYS A 35 -33.17 -5.48 -11.65
CA LYS A 35 -32.60 -6.80 -11.92
C LYS A 35 -31.96 -6.79 -13.31
N ALA A 36 -30.66 -6.52 -13.39
CA ALA A 36 -29.87 -6.77 -14.58
C ALA A 36 -28.59 -7.53 -14.20
N ARG A 37 -28.51 -8.76 -14.71
CA ARG A 37 -27.35 -9.70 -14.75
C ARG A 37 -26.03 -9.09 -14.25
N ALA A 38 -25.68 -9.38 -13.00
CA ALA A 38 -24.41 -8.98 -12.39
C ALA A 38 -23.26 -9.68 -13.11
N GLY A 39 -22.61 -8.98 -14.05
CA GLY A 39 -21.21 -9.26 -14.35
C GLY A 39 -20.42 -8.98 -13.08
N GLU A 40 -19.68 -9.96 -12.60
CA GLU A 40 -18.86 -9.84 -11.40
C GLU A 40 -17.86 -8.70 -11.62
N VAL A 41 -18.06 -7.57 -10.92
CA VAL A 41 -17.16 -6.42 -11.01
C VAL A 41 -15.85 -6.84 -10.39
N THR A 42 -14.86 -7.15 -11.22
CA THR A 42 -13.52 -7.52 -10.77
C THR A 42 -12.82 -6.24 -10.33
N LEU A 43 -12.54 -6.12 -9.03
CA LEU A 43 -11.76 -5.02 -8.47
C LEU A 43 -10.33 -5.07 -9.03
N PRO A 44 -9.66 -3.91 -9.23
CA PRO A 44 -8.24 -3.90 -9.53
C PRO A 44 -7.43 -4.53 -8.39
N ARG A 45 -6.31 -5.15 -8.73
CA ARG A 45 -5.48 -5.91 -7.80
C ARG A 45 -4.37 -5.03 -7.21
N MET A 46 -4.01 -5.25 -5.95
CA MET A 46 -2.87 -4.59 -5.30
C MET A 46 -1.89 -5.64 -4.78
N LEU A 47 -0.68 -5.67 -5.36
CA LEU A 47 0.41 -6.53 -4.89
C LEU A 47 1.33 -5.76 -3.94
N LEU A 48 1.50 -6.29 -2.72
CA LEU A 48 2.41 -5.77 -1.70
C LEU A 48 3.69 -6.63 -1.65
N CYS A 49 4.84 -6.06 -1.96
CA CYS A 49 6.16 -6.70 -1.78
C CYS A 49 6.87 -6.06 -0.60
N THR A 50 6.93 -6.75 0.54
CA THR A 50 7.34 -6.13 1.81
C THR A 50 8.24 -6.99 2.68
N ASP A 51 9.01 -6.36 3.56
CA ASP A 51 9.65 -7.03 4.69
C ASP A 51 8.66 -7.22 5.87
N SER A 52 9.16 -7.49 7.09
CA SER A 52 8.32 -7.69 8.27
C SER A 52 7.35 -6.53 8.58
N HIS A 53 7.61 -5.30 8.12
CA HIS A 53 6.73 -4.16 8.36
C HIS A 53 5.43 -4.23 7.55
N GLY A 54 5.39 -5.01 6.46
CA GLY A 54 4.17 -5.20 5.68
C GLY A 54 3.31 -6.39 6.11
N LYS A 55 3.69 -7.06 7.20
CA LYS A 55 2.89 -8.14 7.78
C LYS A 55 1.46 -7.65 8.04
N ASP A 56 0.49 -8.45 7.63
CA ASP A 56 -0.95 -8.22 7.79
C ASP A 56 -1.53 -7.02 7.01
N LEU A 57 -0.73 -6.25 6.25
CA LEU A 57 -1.24 -5.09 5.50
C LEU A 57 -2.32 -5.46 4.49
N ALA A 58 -2.13 -6.53 3.72
CA ALA A 58 -3.13 -7.00 2.75
C ALA A 58 -4.48 -7.31 3.43
N TRP A 59 -4.44 -7.94 4.62
CA TRP A 59 -5.64 -8.24 5.39
C TRP A 59 -6.35 -6.98 5.85
N TYR A 60 -5.63 -6.00 6.38
CA TYR A 60 -6.21 -4.72 6.78
C TYR A 60 -6.79 -3.96 5.58
N SER A 61 -6.08 -3.92 4.45
CA SER A 61 -6.57 -3.30 3.21
C SER A 61 -7.89 -3.93 2.74
N ASN A 62 -7.99 -5.26 2.74
CA ASN A 62 -9.22 -5.93 2.31
C ASN A 62 -10.35 -5.78 3.32
N LYS A 63 -10.05 -5.70 4.63
CA LYS A 63 -11.05 -5.56 5.69
C LYS A 63 -11.77 -4.20 5.66
N HIS A 64 -11.10 -3.15 5.20
CA HIS A 64 -11.65 -1.79 5.19
C HIS A 64 -12.37 -1.42 3.89
N ASN A 65 -12.76 -2.40 3.06
CA ASN A 65 -13.51 -2.22 1.81
C ASN A 65 -12.86 -1.19 0.86
N HIS A 66 -11.53 -1.21 0.75
CA HIS A 66 -10.85 -0.41 -0.25
C HIS A 66 -11.25 -0.86 -1.66
N PRO A 67 -11.14 0.02 -2.68
CA PRO A 67 -11.56 -0.29 -4.04
C PRO A 67 -10.61 -1.26 -4.77
N TYR A 68 -9.84 -2.08 -4.03
CA TYR A 68 -8.82 -2.98 -4.54
C TYR A 68 -8.85 -4.33 -3.79
N ASP A 69 -8.46 -5.39 -4.48
CA ASP A 69 -8.14 -6.69 -3.87
C ASP A 69 -6.63 -6.77 -3.58
N ALA A 70 -6.25 -6.67 -2.30
CA ALA A 70 -4.87 -6.63 -1.86
C ALA A 70 -4.35 -8.03 -1.49
N PHE A 71 -3.15 -8.35 -1.94
CA PHE A 71 -2.39 -9.55 -1.60
C PHE A 71 -0.90 -9.20 -1.60
N GLY A 72 -0.05 -10.09 -1.09
CA GLY A 72 1.36 -9.72 -0.99
C GLY A 72 2.31 -10.84 -0.64
N PHE A 73 3.56 -10.60 -1.00
CA PHE A 73 4.72 -11.36 -0.58
C PHE A 73 5.39 -10.63 0.57
N VAL A 74 5.38 -11.27 1.74
CA VAL A 74 6.04 -10.76 2.94
C VAL A 74 7.24 -11.64 3.22
N ARG A 75 8.45 -11.05 3.26
CA ARG A 75 9.69 -11.74 3.64
C ARG A 75 10.25 -11.11 4.92
N PRO A 76 9.83 -11.57 6.12
CA PRO A 76 10.36 -11.04 7.38
C PRO A 76 11.89 -11.17 7.46
N GLY A 77 12.57 -10.10 7.87
CA GLY A 77 14.04 -10.03 7.88
C GLY A 77 14.70 -10.01 6.49
N GLY A 78 13.89 -10.07 5.41
CA GLY A 78 14.37 -10.08 4.04
C GLY A 78 14.96 -8.74 3.64
N ARG A 79 16.12 -8.80 2.97
CA ARG A 79 16.68 -7.68 2.22
C ARG A 79 15.88 -7.41 0.95
N ALA A 80 16.08 -6.26 0.33
CA ALA A 80 15.39 -5.86 -0.90
C ALA A 80 15.51 -6.93 -1.99
N SER A 81 16.68 -7.55 -2.14
CA SER A 81 16.91 -8.64 -3.10
C SER A 81 16.09 -9.91 -2.85
N GLN A 82 15.65 -10.14 -1.61
CA GLN A 82 14.82 -11.28 -1.22
C GLN A 82 13.32 -10.94 -1.25
N VAL A 83 12.97 -9.68 -1.00
CA VAL A 83 11.59 -9.19 -1.08
C VAL A 83 11.17 -9.02 -2.55
N LEU A 84 12.06 -8.51 -3.40
CA LEU A 84 11.85 -8.25 -4.83
C LEU A 84 12.21 -9.48 -5.68
N ASP A 85 11.64 -10.63 -5.35
CA ASP A 85 11.83 -11.85 -6.13
C ASP A 85 11.03 -11.76 -7.45
N HIS A 86 11.76 -11.58 -8.56
CA HIS A 86 11.19 -11.52 -9.91
C HIS A 86 10.27 -12.69 -10.22
N LYS A 87 10.57 -13.91 -9.72
CA LYS A 87 9.72 -15.08 -10.01
C LYS A 87 8.33 -14.93 -9.39
N ASN A 88 8.26 -14.37 -8.19
CA ASN A 88 6.99 -14.16 -7.50
C ASN A 88 6.23 -12.99 -8.12
N ILE A 89 6.91 -11.88 -8.44
CA ILE A 89 6.26 -10.69 -9.02
C ILE A 89 5.75 -10.97 -10.43
N ASP A 90 6.59 -11.56 -11.30
CA ASP A 90 6.23 -11.82 -12.69
C ASP A 90 5.16 -12.91 -12.79
N GLY A 91 5.12 -13.85 -11.85
CA GLY A 91 4.11 -14.90 -11.76
C GLY A 91 2.70 -14.41 -11.44
N GLU A 92 2.55 -13.19 -10.92
CA GLU A 92 1.24 -12.59 -10.58
C GLU A 92 0.56 -11.89 -11.77
N GLU A 93 1.26 -11.75 -12.90
CA GLU A 93 0.74 -11.20 -14.16
C GLU A 93 -0.04 -9.88 -13.99
N LEU A 94 0.54 -8.92 -13.26
CA LEU A 94 -0.08 -7.63 -12.98
C LEU A 94 -0.46 -6.88 -14.27
N LYS A 95 -1.69 -6.35 -14.31
CA LYS A 95 -2.25 -5.59 -15.44
C LYS A 95 -2.02 -4.09 -15.24
N ASN A 96 -2.22 -3.30 -16.30
CA ASN A 96 -2.01 -1.84 -16.30
C ASN A 96 -2.84 -1.06 -15.24
N LYS A 97 -3.92 -1.63 -14.72
CA LYS A 97 -4.77 -1.00 -13.69
C LYS A 97 -4.45 -1.50 -12.27
N ASP A 98 -3.60 -2.51 -12.16
CA ASP A 98 -3.20 -3.08 -10.89
C ASP A 98 -2.10 -2.22 -10.26
N ILE A 99 -1.99 -2.30 -8.94
CA ILE A 99 -1.07 -1.50 -8.14
C ILE A 99 0.03 -2.41 -7.60
N LEU A 100 1.29 -2.02 -7.80
CA LEU A 100 2.44 -2.64 -7.14
C LEU A 100 2.96 -1.69 -6.06
N VAL A 101 2.97 -2.17 -4.82
CA VAL A 101 3.53 -1.45 -3.66
C VAL A 101 4.78 -2.17 -3.19
N ILE A 102 5.89 -1.44 -3.13
CA ILE A 102 7.18 -1.95 -2.68
C ILE A 102 7.56 -1.24 -1.37
N SER A 103 7.80 -2.02 -0.31
CA SER A 103 8.29 -1.50 0.97
C SER A 103 9.35 -2.43 1.56
N CYS A 104 10.62 -2.14 1.27
CA CYS A 104 11.78 -2.89 1.74
C CYS A 104 13.00 -1.98 1.88
N GLY A 105 14.11 -2.50 2.39
CA GLY A 105 15.36 -1.74 2.57
C GLY A 105 15.81 -1.61 4.03
N THR A 106 14.89 -1.78 4.99
CA THR A 106 15.23 -1.67 6.42
C THR A 106 16.26 -2.71 6.85
N ASN A 107 16.15 -3.93 6.32
CA ASN A 107 17.11 -5.03 6.57
C ASN A 107 18.43 -4.85 5.81
N ASP A 108 18.42 -4.17 4.67
CA ASP A 108 19.61 -3.84 3.90
C ASP A 108 20.49 -2.84 4.65
N VAL A 109 19.89 -1.79 5.21
CA VAL A 109 20.59 -0.76 6.00
C VAL A 109 21.11 -1.33 7.32
N SER A 110 20.35 -2.20 7.98
CA SER A 110 20.74 -2.82 9.25
C SER A 110 21.67 -4.03 9.08
N HIS A 111 22.03 -4.39 7.85
CA HIS A 111 22.77 -5.61 7.50
C HIS A 111 22.12 -6.90 8.05
N ASN A 112 20.83 -6.86 8.35
CA ASN A 112 20.08 -8.03 8.79
C ASN A 112 19.95 -9.01 7.62
N GLU A 113 20.22 -10.30 7.86
CA GLU A 113 20.00 -11.37 6.88
C GLU A 113 18.97 -12.34 7.43
N ALA A 114 17.81 -12.42 6.78
CA ALA A 114 16.96 -13.60 6.93
C ALA A 114 17.70 -14.80 6.32
N HIS A 115 18.17 -15.70 7.17
CA HIS A 115 18.62 -17.02 6.73
C HIS A 115 17.48 -17.72 5.98
N LEU A 116 17.80 -18.26 4.81
CA LEU A 116 16.89 -19.06 3.98
C LEU A 116 16.39 -20.25 4.81
N ALA A 117 15.16 -20.15 5.31
CA ALA A 117 14.36 -21.30 5.74
C ALA A 117 13.61 -21.85 4.53
#